data_AF-A0A5E4AZZ2-F1
#
_entry.id   AF-A0A5E4AZZ2-F1
#
_cell.length_a   1.000
_cell.length_b   1.000
_cell.length_c   1.000
_cell.angle_alpha   90.00
_cell.angle_beta   90.00
_cell.angle_gamma   90.00
#
_symmetry.space_group_name_H-M   'P 1'
#
loop_
_entity.id
_entity.type
_entity.pdbx_description
1 polymer ?
#
loop_
_entity_poly.entity_id
_entity_poly.type
_entity_poly.pdbx_seq_one_letter_code
_entity_poly.pdbx_strand_id
1 'polypeptide(L)'
;MLCGISGFSDFYKLRWLEAILSWQRPWEGCFGKPAAKEEDPPTAPPHRPHVLRVKRREKQFIDGCSCHSTAVAVAALGGFLYVLAESPPAKEELRLSTRPPLSGS
;
A
#
# COMPACT_ATOMS: atom_id res chain seq x y z
N MET A 1 5.82 0.80 -3.72
CA MET A 1 4.90 1.90 -4.09
C MET A 1 5.43 2.78 -5.22
N LEU A 2 6.69 3.26 -5.17
CA LEU A 2 7.21 4.17 -6.20
C LEU A 2 7.11 3.61 -7.64
N CYS A 3 7.36 2.31 -7.83
CA CYS A 3 7.23 1.66 -9.15
C CYS A 3 5.80 1.70 -9.72
N GLY A 4 4.76 1.74 -8.86
CA GLY A 4 3.38 1.83 -9.31
C GLY A 4 3.09 3.16 -10.03
N ILE A 5 3.67 4.24 -9.53
CA ILE A 5 3.55 5.58 -10.13
C ILE A 5 4.36 5.67 -11.44
N SER A 6 5.37 4.82 -11.62
CA SER A 6 6.16 4.73 -12.87
C SER A 6 5.51 3.87 -13.96
N GLY A 7 4.21 3.55 -13.85
CA GLY A 7 3.45 2.86 -14.89
C GLY A 7 3.24 1.36 -14.68
N PHE A 8 3.68 0.78 -13.56
CA PHE A 8 3.41 -0.61 -13.21
C PHE A 8 2.11 -0.72 -12.39
N SER A 9 0.95 -0.71 -13.04
CA SER A 9 -0.35 -0.69 -12.36
C SER A 9 -0.66 -1.96 -11.55
N ASP A 10 0.05 -3.07 -11.82
CA ASP A 10 -0.07 -4.34 -11.08
C ASP A 10 0.18 -4.21 -9.56
N PHE A 11 0.76 -3.08 -9.13
CA PHE A 11 0.96 -2.78 -7.71
C PHE A 11 -0.31 -2.30 -6.99
N TYR A 12 -1.35 -1.85 -7.71
CA TYR A 12 -2.60 -1.34 -7.13
C TYR A 12 -3.63 -2.45 -6.97
N LYS A 13 -3.32 -3.46 -6.13
CA LYS A 13 -4.26 -4.52 -5.77
C LYS A 13 -5.01 -4.16 -4.50
N LEU A 14 -6.35 -4.23 -4.53
CA LEU A 14 -7.21 -3.89 -3.39
C LEU A 14 -6.80 -4.63 -2.11
N ARG A 15 -6.57 -5.96 -2.20
CA ARG A 15 -6.12 -6.79 -1.07
C ARG A 15 -4.84 -6.29 -0.39
N TRP A 16 -3.93 -5.67 -1.16
CA TRP A 16 -2.69 -5.12 -0.63
C TRP A 16 -2.92 -3.77 0.04
N LEU A 17 -3.78 -2.94 -0.55
CA LEU A 17 -4.21 -1.69 0.07
C LEU A 17 -4.91 -1.95 1.40
N GLU A 18 -5.88 -2.87 1.44
CA GLU A 18 -6.58 -3.26 2.68
C GLU A 18 -5.62 -3.75 3.76
N ALA A 19 -4.65 -4.60 3.39
CA ALA A 19 -3.64 -5.07 4.33
C ALA A 19 -2.80 -3.90 4.89
N ILE A 20 -2.37 -2.96 4.06
CA ILE A 20 -1.62 -1.78 4.49
C ILE A 20 -2.48 -0.87 5.39
N LEU A 21 -3.74 -0.67 5.02
CA LEU A 21 -4.67 0.16 5.79
C LEU A 21 -5.03 -0.46 7.14
N SER A 22 -5.02 -1.79 7.26
CA SER A 22 -5.26 -2.49 8.53
C SER A 22 -4.21 -2.21 9.61
N TRP A 23 -3.05 -1.63 9.25
CA TRP A 23 -2.03 -1.24 10.23
C TRP A 23 -2.37 0.08 10.94
N GLN A 24 -3.45 0.76 10.52
CA GLN A 24 -3.90 1.99 11.14
C GLN A 24 -4.31 1.73 12.59
N ARG A 25 -3.81 2.58 13.48
CA ARG A 25 -4.19 2.56 14.88
C ARG A 25 -5.52 3.32 15.04
N PRO A 26 -6.56 2.73 15.64
CA PRO A 26 -7.92 3.30 15.61
C PRO A 26 -8.06 4.71 16.19
N TRP A 27 -7.22 5.11 17.15
CA TRP A 27 -7.38 6.36 17.90
C TRP A 27 -6.36 7.43 17.51
N GLU A 28 -5.18 7.01 17.07
CA GLU A 28 -4.04 7.88 16.78
C GLU A 28 -3.97 8.27 15.30
N GLY A 29 -4.64 7.51 14.42
CA GLY A 29 -4.64 7.73 12.98
C GLY A 29 -3.31 7.41 12.28
N CYS A 30 -2.25 7.14 13.03
CA CYS A 30 -0.95 6.71 12.55
C CYS A 30 -0.94 5.22 12.17
N PHE A 31 0.11 4.78 11.47
CA PHE A 31 0.30 3.39 11.10
C PHE A 31 1.45 2.77 11.88
N GLY A 32 1.17 1.61 12.47
CA GLY A 32 2.15 0.82 13.21
C GLY A 32 2.80 -0.26 12.36
N LYS A 33 3.62 -1.11 13.00
CA LYS A 33 4.09 -2.35 12.37
C LYS A 33 2.89 -3.29 12.16
N PRO A 34 2.85 -4.06 11.05
CA PRO A 34 1.93 -5.18 10.94
C PRO A 34 2.09 -6.08 12.17
N ALA A 35 0.97 -6.63 12.67
CA ALA A 35 1.05 -7.67 13.67
C ALA A 35 2.01 -8.75 13.16
N ALA A 36 3.10 -9.00 13.90
CA ALA A 36 4.05 -10.01 13.52
C ALA A 36 3.30 -11.34 13.49
N LYS A 37 3.23 -11.97 12.31
CA LYS A 37 3.15 -13.43 12.28
C LYS A 37 4.45 -13.87 12.96
N GLU A 38 4.34 -14.68 14.02
CA GLU A 38 5.46 -15.25 14.78
C GLU A 38 6.70 -15.35 13.89
N GLU A 39 7.67 -14.46 14.10
CA GLU A 39 8.97 -14.67 13.48
C GLU A 39 9.65 -15.77 14.29
N ASP A 40 10.06 -16.82 13.59
CA ASP A 40 10.90 -17.87 14.14
C ASP A 40 12.11 -17.27 14.87
N PRO A 41 12.55 -17.90 15.99
CA PRO A 41 13.69 -17.41 16.75
C PRO A 41 14.93 -17.28 15.87
N PRO A 42 15.80 -16.28 16.13
CA PRO A 42 16.96 -16.00 15.31
C PRO A 42 17.92 -17.20 15.34
N THR A 43 17.89 -18.01 14.29
CA THR A 43 18.79 -19.14 14.11
C THR A 43 19.99 -18.67 13.29
N ALA A 44 20.97 -18.02 13.93
CA ALA A 44 22.31 -17.88 13.36
C ALA A 44 23.36 -17.66 14.47
N PRO A 45 24.50 -18.38 14.47
CA PRO A 45 25.56 -18.23 15.46
C PRO A 45 26.34 -16.92 15.29
N PRO A 46 27.08 -16.47 16.31
CA PRO A 46 27.74 -15.16 16.31
C PRO A 46 28.96 -15.15 15.39
N HIS A 47 28.85 -14.48 14.24
CA HIS A 47 30.00 -14.18 13.38
C HIS A 47 30.71 -12.88 13.81
N ARG A 48 32.04 -12.94 13.78
CA ARG A 48 33.03 -11.99 14.32
C ARG A 48 32.90 -10.54 13.78
N PRO A 49 33.41 -9.52 14.50
CA PRO A 49 33.10 -8.13 14.21
C PRO A 49 33.99 -7.58 13.10
N HIS A 50 33.51 -7.61 11.87
CA HIS A 50 33.83 -6.54 10.92
C HIS A 50 33.05 -5.29 11.34
N VAL A 51 33.48 -4.08 10.97
CA VAL A 51 32.66 -2.87 11.14
C VAL A 51 31.41 -3.03 10.26
N LEU A 52 30.38 -3.65 10.83
CA LEU A 52 29.17 -3.98 10.11
C LEU A 52 28.42 -2.67 9.86
N ARG A 53 28.15 -2.39 8.60
CA ARG A 53 27.20 -1.34 8.23
C ARG A 53 25.87 -1.68 8.92
N VAL A 54 25.53 -0.94 9.96
CA VAL A 54 24.27 -1.11 10.67
C VAL A 54 23.16 -0.59 9.76
N LYS A 55 22.23 -1.47 9.36
CA LYS A 55 21.02 -1.05 8.65
C LYS A 55 20.27 -0.08 9.57
N ARG A 56 20.25 1.20 9.21
CA ARG A 56 19.40 2.19 9.89
C ARG A 56 17.96 1.74 9.73
N ARG A 57 17.36 1.32 10.83
CA ARG A 57 15.93 1.12 10.94
C ARG A 57 15.31 2.40 11.44
N GLU A 58 14.08 2.63 11.04
CA GLU A 58 13.30 3.69 11.64
C GLU A 58 13.21 3.48 13.16
N LYS A 59 13.40 4.57 13.92
CA LYS A 59 13.13 4.57 15.36
C LYS A 59 11.61 4.50 15.52
N GLN A 60 11.12 3.42 16.12
CA GLN A 60 9.71 3.31 16.47
C GLN A 60 9.39 4.39 17.51
N PHE A 61 8.28 5.10 17.30
CA PHE A 61 7.82 6.09 18.27
C PHE A 61 7.28 5.40 19.53
N ILE A 62 7.22 6.14 20.63
CA ILE A 62 6.82 5.62 21.96
C ILE A 62 5.39 5.09 21.99
N ASP A 63 4.54 5.59 21.09
CA ASP A 63 3.15 5.24 20.87
C ASP A 63 2.98 4.03 19.93
N GLY A 64 4.08 3.47 19.44
CA GLY A 64 4.09 2.36 18.49
C GLY A 64 3.88 2.78 17.04
N CYS A 65 3.72 4.08 16.75
CA CYS A 65 3.64 4.60 15.40
C CYS A 65 4.97 4.44 14.65
N SER A 66 4.87 4.40 13.32
CA SER A 66 6.00 4.36 12.39
C SER A 66 5.75 5.35 11.24
N CYS A 67 6.65 6.32 11.08
CA CYS A 67 6.76 7.21 9.94
C CYS A 67 6.88 6.43 8.64
N HIS A 68 7.66 5.33 8.60
CA HIS A 68 7.81 4.53 7.39
C HIS A 68 6.49 3.89 7.00
N SER A 69 5.81 3.26 7.95
CA SER A 69 4.52 2.60 7.72
C SER A 69 3.44 3.61 7.35
N THR A 70 3.46 4.78 8.00
CA THR A 70 2.54 5.88 7.68
C THR A 70 2.79 6.43 6.28
N ALA A 71 4.05 6.66 5.89
CA ALA A 71 4.40 7.09 4.55
C ALA A 71 4.02 6.05 3.49
N VAL A 72 4.21 4.77 3.78
CA VAL A 72 3.78 3.66 2.90
C VAL A 72 2.26 3.66 2.73
N ALA A 73 1.50 3.80 3.82
CA ALA A 73 0.04 3.83 3.78
C ALA A 73 -0.51 5.01 2.97
N VAL A 74 0.01 6.22 3.23
CA VAL A 74 -0.37 7.44 2.49
C VAL A 74 -0.02 7.31 1.01
N ALA A 75 1.19 6.82 0.68
CA ALA A 75 1.59 6.63 -0.71
C ALA A 75 0.76 5.54 -1.42
N ALA A 76 0.39 4.47 -0.70
CA ALA A 76 -0.44 3.40 -1.25
C ALA A 76 -1.86 3.86 -1.54
N LEU A 77 -2.50 4.52 -0.58
CA LEU A 77 -3.83 5.09 -0.75
C LEU A 77 -3.85 6.15 -1.84
N GLY A 78 -2.92 7.11 -1.81
CA GLY A 78 -2.84 8.17 -2.80
C GLY A 78 -2.62 7.65 -4.21
N GLY A 79 -1.70 6.70 -4.38
CA GLY A 79 -1.46 6.07 -5.68
C GLY A 79 -2.65 5.27 -6.20
N PHE A 80 -3.37 4.56 -5.32
CA PHE A 80 -4.57 3.81 -5.70
C PHE A 80 -5.68 4.75 -6.18
N LEU A 81 -5.91 5.85 -5.45
CA LEU A 81 -6.86 6.90 -5.85
C LEU A 81 -6.47 7.58 -7.15
N TYR A 82 -5.18 7.85 -7.35
CA TYR A 82 -4.66 8.44 -8.59
C TYR A 82 -4.97 7.57 -9.81
N VAL A 83 -4.67 6.28 -9.74
CA VAL A 83 -4.97 5.34 -10.84
C VAL A 83 -6.47 5.22 -11.10
N LEU A 84 -7.30 5.20 -10.06
CA LEU A 84 -8.76 5.20 -10.23
C LEU A 84 -9.28 6.48 -10.90
N ALA A 85 -8.64 7.62 -10.62
CA ALA A 85 -9.01 8.90 -11.23
C ALA A 85 -8.57 9.00 -12.70
N GLU A 86 -7.38 8.50 -13.04
CA GLU A 86 -6.87 8.49 -14.42
C GLU A 86 -7.50 7.42 -15.31
N SER A 87 -7.84 6.27 -14.72
CA SER A 87 -8.43 5.11 -15.39
C SER A 87 -9.71 4.69 -14.66
N PRO A 88 -10.81 5.47 -14.77
CA PRO A 88 -12.07 5.14 -14.14
C PRO A 88 -12.54 3.77 -14.65
N PRO A 89 -12.98 2.86 -13.75
CA PRO A 89 -13.49 1.56 -14.16
C PRO A 89 -14.63 1.79 -15.15
N ALA A 90 -14.55 1.11 -16.28
CA ALA A 90 -15.47 1.19 -17.39
C ALA A 90 -16.93 1.32 -16.90
N LYS A 91 -17.46 2.55 -16.96
CA LYS A 91 -18.91 2.84 -17.09
C LYS A 91 -19.45 2.39 -18.47
N GLU A 92 -18.71 1.52 -19.15
CA GLU A 92 -18.83 1.23 -20.57
C GLU A 92 -19.99 0.27 -20.87
N GLU A 93 -20.42 -0.54 -19.92
CA GLU A 93 -21.61 -1.40 -20.10
C GLU A 93 -22.93 -0.61 -19.99
N LEU A 94 -23.01 0.42 -19.14
CA LEU A 94 -24.27 1.15 -18.89
C LEU A 94 -24.57 2.21 -19.96
N ARG A 95 -23.54 2.74 -20.62
CA ARG A 95 -23.70 3.81 -21.63
C ARG A 95 -24.05 3.27 -23.02
N LEU A 96 -23.68 2.03 -23.36
CA LEU A 96 -24.07 1.41 -24.62
C LEU A 96 -25.51 0.88 -24.60
N SER A 97 -26.00 0.45 -23.43
CA SER A 97 -27.39 -0.06 -23.30
C SER A 97 -28.47 1.02 -23.32
N THR A 98 -28.11 2.31 -23.22
CA THR A 98 -29.08 3.43 -23.11
C THR A 98 -29.15 4.31 -24.37
N ARG A 99 -28.50 3.95 -25.48
CA ARG A 99 -28.79 4.61 -26.76
C ARG A 99 -29.96 3.90 -27.44
N PRO A 100 -31.13 4.55 -27.60
CA PRO A 100 -32.16 4.00 -28.47
C PRO A 100 -31.63 4.00 -29.92
N PRO A 101 -32.04 3.03 -30.75
CA PRO A 101 -31.66 3.02 -32.15
C PRO A 101 -32.16 4.30 -32.82
N LEU A 102 -31.28 4.96 -33.58
CA LEU A 102 -31.66 6.02 -34.51
C LEU A 102 -32.62 5.41 -35.53
N SER A 103 -33.91 5.67 -35.37
CA SER A 103 -34.94 5.39 -36.37
C SER A 103 -34.66 6.27 -37.59
N GLY A 104 -34.15 5.65 -38.65
CA GLY A 104 -34.05 6.25 -39.97
C GLY A 104 -35.33 6.02 -40.79
N SER A 105 -35.47 6.85 -41.82
CA SER A 105 -36.50 6.94 -42.87
C SER A 105 -37.70 7.85 -42.55
#